data_AF-A0A5N7B9W1-F1
#
_entry.id   AF-A0A5N7B9W1-F1
#
_cell.length_a   1.000
_cell.length_b   1.000
_cell.length_c   1.000
_cell.angle_alpha   90.00
_cell.angle_beta   90.00
_cell.angle_gamma   90.00
#
_symmetry.space_group_name_H-M   'P 1'
#
loop_
_entity.id
_entity.type
_entity.pdbx_description
1 polymer ?
#
loop_
_entity_poly.entity_id
_entity_poly.type
_entity_poly.pdbx_seq_one_letter_code
_entity_poly.pdbx_strand_id
1 'polypeptide(L)'
;MTDASIVQTLDTRMGELLAAIESHPKMTGSQPHPTGFYIHDFIRNTHNKLRSIDAQKLQAADPSTVKEFQDIRGRNMLTAQLIEGSGPMAQMMLMMGGPIDFGDAIKQKVREIDSA
;
A
#
# COMPACT_ATOMS: atom_id res chain seq x y z
N MET A 1 4.46 -0.88 21.28
CA MET A 1 5.21 -0.84 20.00
C MET A 1 5.89 0.52 19.94
N THR A 2 7.19 0.60 19.61
CA THR A 2 7.89 1.88 19.41
C THR A 2 7.71 2.35 17.96
N ASP A 3 7.90 3.63 17.69
CA ASP A 3 7.77 4.17 16.33
C ASP A 3 8.81 3.60 15.35
N ALA A 4 10.01 3.25 15.82
CA ALA A 4 10.97 2.49 15.02
C ALA A 4 10.43 1.10 14.65
N SER A 5 9.77 0.41 15.59
CA SER A 5 9.19 -0.91 15.34
C SER A 5 7.95 -0.89 14.42
N ILE A 6 7.14 0.18 14.45
CA ILE A 6 5.99 0.30 13.55
C ILE A 6 6.43 0.61 12.11
N VAL A 7 7.41 1.51 11.93
CA VAL A 7 7.97 1.81 10.59
C VAL A 7 8.58 0.55 9.98
N GLN A 8 9.35 -0.22 10.74
CA GLN A 8 9.94 -1.48 10.25
C GLN A 8 8.90 -2.56 9.94
N THR A 9 7.85 -2.66 10.77
CA THR A 9 6.74 -3.61 10.53
C THR A 9 6.01 -3.26 9.23
N LEU A 10 5.68 -1.98 9.04
CA LEU A 10 5.05 -1.49 7.82
C LEU A 10 5.97 -1.68 6.60
N ASP A 11 7.27 -1.41 6.72
CA ASP A 11 8.25 -1.60 5.63
C ASP A 11 8.26 -3.05 5.13
N THR A 12 8.27 -4.00 6.07
CA THR A 12 8.25 -5.44 5.77
C THR A 12 6.93 -5.81 5.08
N ARG A 13 5.79 -5.46 5.68
CA ARG A 13 4.46 -5.83 5.16
C ARG A 13 4.17 -5.20 3.79
N MET A 14 4.57 -3.95 3.57
CA MET A 14 4.44 -3.29 2.26
C MET A 14 5.33 -3.94 1.20
N GLY A 15 6.55 -4.33 1.56
CA GLY A 15 7.44 -5.08 0.65
C GLY A 15 6.85 -6.44 0.26
N GLU A 16 6.27 -7.17 1.22
CA GLU A 16 5.59 -8.43 0.93
C GLU A 16 4.35 -8.26 0.05
N LEU A 17 3.56 -7.19 0.27
CA LEU A 17 2.40 -6.88 -0.58
C LEU A 17 2.83 -6.58 -2.02
N LEU A 18 3.89 -5.79 -2.21
CA LEU A 18 4.44 -5.48 -3.54
C LEU A 18 4.88 -6.75 -4.27
N ALA A 19 5.65 -7.61 -3.60
CA ALA A 19 6.09 -8.88 -4.19
C ALA A 19 4.91 -9.78 -4.57
N ALA A 20 3.85 -9.82 -3.74
CA ALA A 20 2.65 -10.58 -4.04
C ALA A 20 1.91 -10.04 -5.27
N ILE A 21 1.77 -8.71 -5.39
CA ILE A 21 1.15 -8.08 -6.57
C ILE A 21 1.98 -8.32 -7.83
N GLU A 22 3.31 -8.19 -7.77
CA GLU A 22 4.21 -8.45 -8.90
C GLU A 22 4.10 -9.90 -9.41
N SER A 23 3.87 -10.85 -8.51
CA SER A 23 3.67 -12.27 -8.84
C SER A 23 2.28 -12.60 -9.40
N HIS A 24 1.33 -11.67 -9.35
CA HIS A 24 -0.05 -11.91 -9.75
C HIS A 24 -0.14 -12.17 -11.28
N PRO A 25 -0.94 -13.15 -11.77
CA PRO A 25 -0.98 -13.48 -13.20
C PRO A 25 -1.35 -12.31 -14.14
N LYS A 26 -2.13 -11.34 -13.64
CA LYS A 26 -2.49 -10.10 -14.37
C LYS A 26 -1.36 -9.05 -14.41
N MET A 27 -0.26 -9.30 -13.70
CA MET A 27 0.90 -8.40 -13.57
C MET A 27 2.16 -8.96 -14.27
N THR A 28 2.22 -10.26 -14.57
CA THR A 28 3.40 -10.94 -15.12
C THR A 28 3.52 -10.91 -16.66
N GLY A 29 2.54 -10.32 -17.37
CA GLY A 29 2.54 -10.24 -18.84
C GLY A 29 3.40 -9.09 -19.39
N SER A 30 3.67 -9.10 -20.70
CA SER A 30 4.37 -7.99 -21.40
C SER A 30 3.61 -6.66 -21.33
N GLN A 31 2.29 -6.72 -21.11
CA GLN A 31 1.44 -5.60 -20.76
C GLN A 31 0.67 -5.95 -19.48
N PRO A 32 1.09 -5.45 -18.31
CA PRO A 32 0.34 -5.67 -17.07
C PRO A 32 -1.02 -4.99 -17.15
N HIS A 33 -2.00 -5.52 -16.40
CA HIS A 33 -3.33 -4.95 -16.32
C HIS A 33 -3.27 -3.49 -15.82
N PRO A 34 -3.89 -2.50 -16.49
CA PRO A 34 -3.75 -1.09 -16.14
C PRO A 34 -4.08 -0.78 -14.67
N THR A 35 -5.21 -1.28 -14.19
CA THR A 35 -5.61 -1.14 -12.77
C THR A 35 -4.57 -1.70 -11.81
N GLY A 36 -4.02 -2.88 -12.11
CA GLY A 36 -3.00 -3.53 -11.29
C GLY A 36 -1.68 -2.73 -11.30
N PHE A 37 -1.29 -2.20 -12.46
CA PHE A 37 -0.12 -1.34 -12.61
C PHE A 37 -0.24 -0.05 -11.78
N TYR A 38 -1.37 0.65 -11.85
CA TYR A 38 -1.57 1.88 -11.08
C TYR A 38 -1.59 1.62 -9.56
N ILE A 39 -2.23 0.53 -9.12
CA ILE A 39 -2.25 0.15 -7.71
C ILE A 39 -0.84 -0.21 -7.25
N HIS A 40 -0.09 -1.01 -8.01
CA HIS A 40 1.30 -1.35 -7.72
C HIS A 40 2.18 -0.10 -7.58
N ASP A 41 2.10 0.83 -8.54
CA ASP A 41 2.88 2.08 -8.48
C ASP A 41 2.51 2.94 -7.27
N PHE A 42 1.21 3.04 -6.95
CA PHE A 42 0.74 3.76 -5.78
C PHE A 42 1.29 3.19 -4.46
N ILE A 43 1.30 1.86 -4.31
CA ILE A 43 1.85 1.17 -3.14
C ILE A 43 3.36 1.40 -3.08
N ARG A 44 4.07 1.25 -4.20
CA ARG A 44 5.51 1.44 -4.28
C ARG A 44 5.92 2.86 -3.87
N ASN A 45 5.21 3.86 -4.36
CA ASN A 45 5.47 5.26 -4.00
C ASN A 45 5.17 5.54 -2.52
N THR A 46 4.15 4.91 -1.96
CA THR A 46 3.83 5.00 -0.52
C THR A 46 4.90 4.30 0.33
N HIS A 47 5.42 3.16 -0.13
CA HIS A 47 6.50 2.43 0.53
C HIS A 47 7.81 3.23 0.55
N ASN A 48 8.14 3.87 -0.58
CA ASN A 48 9.30 4.76 -0.66
C ASN A 48 9.19 5.95 0.32
N LYS A 49 8.00 6.54 0.46
CA LYS A 49 7.74 7.58 1.47
C LYS A 49 7.94 7.06 2.90
N LEU A 50 7.46 5.86 3.20
CA LEU A 50 7.67 5.25 4.52
C LEU A 50 9.17 5.09 4.82
N ARG A 51 9.95 4.64 3.84
CA ARG A 51 11.40 4.46 3.99
C ARG A 51 12.17 5.78 4.17
N SER A 52 11.59 6.92 3.81
CA SER A 52 12.18 8.24 4.08
C SER A 52 11.81 8.82 5.45
N ILE A 53 10.92 8.17 6.21
CA ILE A 53 10.57 8.62 7.57
C ILE A 53 11.76 8.48 8.51
N ASP A 54 12.10 9.57 9.18
CA ASP A 54 13.04 9.57 10.30
C ASP A 54 12.33 9.05 11.56
N ALA A 55 12.62 7.82 11.94
CA ALA A 55 12.01 7.16 13.11
C ALA A 55 12.30 7.90 14.43
N GLN A 56 13.45 8.59 14.55
CA GLN A 56 13.77 9.35 15.76
C GLN A 56 12.91 10.60 15.87
N LYS A 57 12.67 11.30 14.76
CA LYS A 57 11.76 12.45 14.72
C LYS A 57 10.32 12.05 14.93
N LEU A 58 9.91 10.90 14.39
CA LEU A 58 8.57 10.35 14.66
C LEU A 58 8.40 10.06 16.16
N GLN A 59 9.39 9.41 16.77
CA GLN A 59 9.42 9.15 18.22
C GLN A 59 9.41 10.43 19.07
N ALA A 60 10.07 11.49 18.59
CA ALA A 60 10.05 12.80 19.23
C ALA A 60 8.75 13.60 18.97
N ALA A 61 7.76 13.01 18.28
CA ALA A 61 6.51 13.64 17.86
C ALA A 61 6.71 14.94 17.07
N ASP A 62 7.75 15.00 16.22
CA ASP A 62 7.95 16.12 15.31
C ASP A 62 6.70 16.30 14.42
N PRO A 63 6.06 17.49 14.41
CA PRO A 63 4.77 17.68 13.73
C PRO A 63 4.81 17.35 12.23
N SER A 64 5.92 17.65 11.56
CA SER A 64 6.06 17.40 10.12
C SER A 64 6.17 15.91 9.82
N THR A 65 6.95 15.19 10.61
CA THR A 65 7.16 13.74 10.48
C THR A 65 5.90 12.96 10.86
N VAL A 66 5.20 13.39 11.92
CA VAL A 66 3.90 12.80 12.30
C VAL A 66 2.88 12.99 11.18
N LYS A 67 2.79 14.19 10.59
CA LYS A 67 1.87 14.44 9.47
C LYS A 67 2.18 13.56 8.26
N GLU A 68 3.45 13.38 7.93
CA GLU A 68 3.86 12.51 6.83
C GLU A 68 3.52 11.04 7.11
N PHE A 69 3.75 10.58 8.34
CA PHE A 69 3.36 9.23 8.77
C PHE A 69 1.84 9.01 8.69
N GLN A 70 1.03 10.00 9.06
CA GLN A 70 -0.43 9.91 8.90
C GLN A 70 -0.88 9.88 7.42
N ASP A 71 -0.20 10.61 6.52
CA ASP A 71 -0.42 10.50 5.06
C ASP A 71 -0.16 9.08 4.57
N ILE A 72 0.93 8.46 5.02
CA ILE A 72 1.26 7.06 4.70
C ILE A 72 0.16 6.11 5.18
N ARG A 73 -0.33 6.26 6.41
CA ARG A 73 -1.45 5.44 6.92
C ARG A 73 -2.71 5.61 6.08
N GLY A 74 -3.07 6.84 5.74
CA GLY A 74 -4.22 7.12 4.86
C GLY A 74 -4.08 6.47 3.48
N ARG A 75 -2.88 6.46 2.91
CA ARG A 75 -2.57 5.78 1.64
C ARG A 75 -2.67 4.26 1.75
N ASN A 76 -2.25 3.68 2.87
CA ASN A 76 -2.40 2.25 3.12
C ASN A 76 -3.88 1.85 3.26
N MET A 77 -4.70 2.65 3.94
CA MET A 77 -6.15 2.45 3.97
C MET A 77 -6.78 2.52 2.58
N LEU A 78 -6.38 3.50 1.76
CA LEU A 78 -6.85 3.58 0.37
C LEU A 78 -6.42 2.36 -0.45
N THR A 79 -5.21 1.84 -0.23
CA THR A 79 -4.75 0.60 -0.87
C THR A 79 -5.65 -0.57 -0.53
N ALA A 80 -6.05 -0.72 0.75
CA ALA A 80 -7.00 -1.75 1.17
C ALA A 80 -8.32 -1.62 0.43
N GLN A 81 -8.88 -0.41 0.36
CA GLN A 81 -10.12 -0.16 -0.39
C GLN A 81 -10.01 -0.51 -1.88
N LEU A 82 -8.90 -0.12 -2.52
CA LEU A 82 -8.66 -0.42 -3.93
C LEU A 82 -8.54 -1.92 -4.20
N ILE A 83 -7.83 -2.66 -3.35
CA ILE A 83 -7.64 -4.12 -3.47
C ILE A 83 -8.92 -4.88 -3.14
N GLU A 84 -9.70 -4.41 -2.18
CA GLU A 84 -11.01 -5.00 -1.83
C GLU A 84 -12.14 -4.57 -2.78
N GLY A 85 -11.86 -3.64 -3.70
CA GLY A 85 -12.83 -3.16 -4.68
C GLY A 85 -13.92 -2.27 -4.06
N SER A 86 -13.64 -1.59 -2.95
CA SER A 86 -14.59 -0.76 -2.22
C SER A 86 -14.34 0.74 -2.38
N GLY A 87 -15.42 1.52 -2.31
CA GLY A 87 -15.37 2.99 -2.32
C GLY A 87 -15.25 3.65 -3.71
N PRO A 88 -15.35 4.99 -3.77
CA PRO A 88 -15.44 5.74 -5.03
C PRO A 88 -14.21 5.60 -5.94
N MET A 89 -13.01 5.47 -5.36
CA MET A 89 -11.76 5.35 -6.13
C MET A 89 -11.62 3.98 -6.79
N ALA A 90 -12.05 2.90 -6.11
CA ALA A 90 -12.14 1.59 -6.74
C ALA A 90 -13.11 1.62 -7.93
N GLN A 91 -14.26 2.29 -7.77
CA GLN A 91 -15.23 2.50 -8.85
C GLN A 91 -14.63 3.25 -10.05
N MET A 92 -13.81 4.27 -9.80
CA MET A 92 -13.10 5.01 -10.85
C MET A 92 -12.12 4.11 -11.61
N MET A 93 -11.38 3.25 -10.90
CA MET A 93 -10.44 2.32 -11.53
C MET A 93 -11.13 1.29 -12.43
N LEU A 94 -12.38 0.90 -12.12
CA LEU A 94 -13.18 0.05 -13.01
C LEU A 94 -13.37 0.68 -14.39
N MET A 95 -13.48 2.01 -14.46
CA MET A 95 -13.64 2.74 -15.73
C MET A 95 -12.32 2.87 -16.53
N MET A 96 -11.17 2.74 -15.87
CA MET A 96 -9.84 2.94 -16.48
C MET A 96 -9.22 1.65 -17.04
N GLY A 97 -9.70 0.48 -16.64
CA GLY A 97 -9.16 -0.80 -17.12
C GLY A 97 -9.95 -2.03 -16.71
N GLY A 98 -11.07 -1.86 -16.00
CA GLY A 98 -11.86 -2.97 -15.47
C GLY A 98 -11.38 -3.48 -14.10
N PRO A 99 -12.18 -4.33 -13.45
CA PRO A 99 -11.84 -4.93 -12.17
C PRO A 99 -10.67 -5.91 -12.31
N ILE A 100 -9.84 -5.95 -11.27
CA ILE A 100 -8.87 -7.01 -11.04
C ILE A 100 -9.25 -7.69 -9.72
N ASP A 101 -9.42 -9.01 -9.74
CA ASP A 101 -9.50 -9.78 -8.51
C ASP A 101 -8.09 -10.16 -8.09
N PHE A 102 -7.62 -9.59 -6.99
CA PHE A 102 -6.30 -9.85 -6.42
C PHE A 102 -6.23 -11.16 -5.63
N GLY A 103 -7.37 -11.81 -5.37
CA GLY A 103 -7.44 -13.04 -4.58
C GLY A 103 -7.16 -12.85 -3.09
N ASP A 104 -7.41 -13.91 -2.32
CA ASP A 104 -7.44 -13.83 -0.85
C ASP A 104 -6.06 -13.58 -0.23
N ALA A 105 -4.99 -14.09 -0.84
CA ALA A 105 -3.63 -13.92 -0.32
C ALA A 105 -3.20 -12.44 -0.31
N ILE A 106 -3.47 -11.70 -1.39
CA ILE A 106 -3.15 -10.28 -1.49
C ILE A 106 -4.08 -9.45 -0.59
N LYS A 107 -5.38 -9.81 -0.54
CA LYS A 107 -6.35 -9.18 0.37
C LYS A 107 -5.96 -9.36 1.85
N GLN A 108 -5.42 -10.52 2.22
CA GLN A 108 -4.94 -10.76 3.56
C GLN A 108 -3.71 -9.91 3.89
N LYS A 109 -2.73 -9.81 2.97
CA LYS A 109 -1.54 -8.98 3.16
C LYS A 109 -1.86 -7.49 3.34
N VAL A 110 -2.85 -6.96 2.60
CA VAL A 110 -3.22 -5.55 2.78
C VAL A 110 -3.93 -5.30 4.12
N ARG A 111 -4.71 -6.25 4.63
CA ARG A 111 -5.30 -6.17 5.98
C ARG A 111 -4.25 -6.19 7.08
N GLU A 112 -3.19 -6.96 6.89
CA GLU A 112 -2.05 -6.97 7.81
C GLU A 112 -1.38 -5.60 7.89
N ILE A 113 -1.28 -4.86 6.78
CA ILE A 113 -0.75 -3.48 6.79
C ILE A 113 -1.63 -2.55 7.64
N ASP A 114 -2.95 -2.64 7.53
CA ASP A 114 -3.88 -1.77 8.26
C ASP A 114 -3.91 -2.08 9.77
N SER A 115 -3.59 -3.32 10.15
CA SER A 115 -3.49 -3.77 11.54
C SER A 115 -2.16 -3.42 12.24
N ALA A 116 -1.22 -2.78 11.54
CA ALA A 116 0.07 -2.34 12.09
C ALA A 116 -0.07 -1.01 12.85
#